data_AF-A0A357THP8-F1
#
_entry.id   AF-A0A357THP8-F1
#
_cell.length_a   1.000
_cell.length_b   1.000
_cell.length_c   1.000
_cell.angle_alpha   90.00
_cell.angle_beta   90.00
_cell.angle_gamma   90.00
#
_symmetry.space_group_name_H-M   'P 1'
#
loop_
_entity.id
_entity.type
_entity.pdbx_description
1 polymer ?
#
loop_
_entity_poly.entity_id
_entity_poly.type
_entity_poly.pdbx_seq_one_letter_code
_entity_poly.pdbx_strand_id
1 'polypeptide(L)' 'ALNDPENKLFARGPRYRLDAEVLRDIALWASELLDPHMGGEGVKPYQPAGMWNALSHPASNT' A
#
# COMPACT_ATOMS: atom_id res chain seq x y z
N ALA A 1 7.52 23.73 -17.84
CA ALA A 1 7.52 22.47 -17.06
C ALA A 1 8.36 21.45 -17.81
N LEU A 2 9.13 20.62 -17.10
CA LEU A 2 9.93 19.56 -17.70
C LEU A 2 8.98 18.51 -18.29
N ASN A 3 9.01 18.31 -19.60
CA ASN A 3 8.09 17.41 -20.30
C ASN A 3 8.71 15.99 -20.36
N ASP A 4 8.53 15.22 -19.28
CA ASP A 4 9.09 13.86 -19.12
C ASP A 4 7.99 12.85 -18.74
N PRO A 5 7.06 12.53 -19.66
CA PRO A 5 5.93 11.64 -19.38
C PRO A 5 6.36 10.18 -19.09
N GLU A 6 7.56 9.80 -19.54
CA GLU A 6 8.13 8.47 -19.31
C GLU A 6 9.06 8.43 -18.09
N ASN A 7 9.14 9.53 -17.32
CA ASN A 7 9.96 9.68 -16.12
C ASN A 7 11.45 9.28 -16.31
N LYS A 8 12.03 9.51 -17.50
CA LYS A 8 13.39 9.07 -17.85
C LYS A 8 14.48 9.78 -17.07
N LEU A 9 14.24 11.03 -16.66
CA LEU A 9 15.25 11.87 -16.01
C LEU A 9 15.37 11.57 -14.51
N PHE A 10 14.29 11.09 -13.89
CA PHE A 10 14.27 10.71 -12.46
C PHE A 10 14.03 9.21 -12.22
N ALA A 11 14.05 8.38 -13.27
CA ALA A 11 13.85 6.93 -13.19
C ALA A 11 14.88 6.21 -12.28
N ARG A 12 16.03 6.81 -12.00
CA ARG A 12 17.08 6.21 -11.18
C ARG A 12 16.87 6.57 -9.70
N GLY A 13 16.18 5.71 -8.99
CA GLY A 13 16.02 5.79 -7.53
C GLY A 13 17.29 5.35 -6.77
N PRO A 14 17.50 5.82 -5.53
CA PRO A 14 18.55 5.31 -4.65
C PRO A 14 18.44 3.79 -4.48
N ARG A 15 19.57 3.09 -4.26
CA ARG A 15 19.62 1.63 -4.05
C ARG A 15 18.87 1.14 -2.80
N TYR A 16 18.39 2.06 -1.99
CA TYR A 16 17.65 1.75 -0.76
C TYR A 16 16.24 1.29 -1.11
N ARG A 17 15.86 0.10 -0.63
CA ARG A 17 14.48 -0.36 -0.69
C ARG A 17 13.69 0.40 0.36
N LEU A 18 12.72 1.19 -0.10
CA LEU A 18 11.75 1.80 0.80
C LEU A 18 10.85 0.72 1.40
N ASP A 19 10.43 0.95 2.64
CA ASP A 19 9.40 0.14 3.29
C ASP A 19 8.08 0.25 2.52
N ALA A 20 7.23 -0.78 2.62
CA ALA A 20 5.99 -0.86 1.86
C ALA A 20 5.05 0.31 2.17
N GLU A 21 5.03 0.75 3.43
CA GLU A 21 4.26 1.87 3.94
C GLU A 21 4.71 3.19 3.29
N VAL A 22 6.03 3.41 3.22
CA VAL A 22 6.59 4.62 2.60
C VAL A 22 6.26 4.67 1.11
N LEU A 23 6.37 3.52 0.42
CA LEU A 23 6.03 3.43 -1.00
C LEU A 23 4.54 3.74 -1.25
N ARG A 24 3.65 3.21 -0.41
CA ARG A 24 2.20 3.48 -0.47
C ARG A 24 1.92 4.96 -0.27
N ASP A 25 2.51 5.58 0.75
CA ASP A 25 2.21 6.98 1.10
C ASP A 25 2.72 7.95 0.02
N ILE A 26 3.87 7.68 -0.60
CA ILE A 26 4.37 8.43 -1.76
C ILE A 26 3.41 8.29 -2.95
N ALA A 27 2.91 7.08 -3.24
CA ALA A 27 1.99 6.85 -4.34
C ALA A 27 0.66 7.59 -4.12
N LEU A 28 0.08 7.51 -2.92
CA LEU A 28 -1.15 8.22 -2.55
C LEU A 28 -0.96 9.75 -2.63
N TRP A 29 0.18 10.26 -2.19
CA TRP A 29 0.48 11.69 -2.25
C TRP A 29 0.60 12.17 -3.70
N ALA A 30 1.37 11.45 -4.53
CA ALA A 30 1.58 11.79 -5.94
C ALA A 30 0.30 11.72 -6.77
N SER A 31 -0.66 10.88 -6.39
CA SER A 31 -1.96 10.76 -7.05
C SER A 31 -3.05 11.65 -6.46
N GLU A 32 -2.74 12.53 -5.50
CA GLU A 32 -3.72 13.35 -4.77
C GLU A 32 -4.81 12.51 -4.05
N LEU A 33 -4.51 11.26 -3.71
CA LEU A 33 -5.42 10.35 -2.98
C LEU A 33 -5.07 10.22 -1.49
N LEU A 34 -3.98 10.83 -1.04
CA LEU A 34 -3.59 10.81 0.35
C LEU A 34 -4.55 11.68 1.17
N ASP A 35 -5.28 11.05 2.10
CA ASP A 35 -6.01 11.75 3.15
C ASP A 35 -5.08 11.97 4.37
N PRO A 36 -4.72 13.22 4.71
CA PRO A 36 -3.86 13.51 5.85
C PRO A 36 -4.60 13.48 7.20
N HIS A 37 -5.91 13.19 7.22
CA HIS A 37 -6.68 13.11 8.46
C HIS A 37 -6.15 11.97 9.36
N MET A 38 -5.73 12.33 10.57
CA MET A 38 -5.21 11.39 11.55
C MET A 38 -6.33 10.92 12.49
N GLY A 39 -6.43 9.60 12.68
CA GLY A 39 -7.44 8.96 13.52
C GLY A 39 -8.57 8.30 12.71
N GLY A 40 -9.67 7.94 13.38
CA GLY A 40 -10.82 7.28 12.76
C GLY A 40 -10.89 5.77 13.03
N GLU A 41 -11.95 5.13 12.54
CA GLU A 41 -12.07 3.67 12.59
C GLU A 41 -10.99 3.00 11.73
N GLY A 42 -10.46 1.87 12.20
CA GLY A 42 -9.48 1.11 11.44
C GLY A 42 -10.05 0.67 10.08
N VAL A 43 -9.32 0.96 9.00
CA VAL A 43 -9.69 0.50 7.65
C VAL A 43 -9.58 -1.02 7.58
N LYS A 44 -10.65 -1.68 7.12
CA LYS A 44 -10.63 -3.09 6.75
C LYS A 44 -10.37 -3.19 5.25
N PRO A 45 -9.12 -3.43 4.82
CA PRO A 45 -8.81 -3.54 3.39
C PRO A 45 -9.61 -4.70 2.77
N TYR A 46 -9.82 -4.62 1.46
CA TYR A 46 -10.45 -5.70 0.71
C TYR A 46 -9.71 -7.02 0.97
N GLN A 47 -10.47 -8.04 1.37
CA GLN A 47 -9.96 -9.40 1.55
C GLN A 47 -10.61 -10.28 0.48
N PRO A 48 -9.81 -11.03 -0.31
CA PRO A 48 -10.35 -11.97 -1.28
C PRO A 48 -11.27 -13.00 -0.63
N ALA A 49 -12.34 -13.38 -1.33
CA ALA A 49 -13.23 -14.44 -0.87
C ALA A 49 -12.44 -15.73 -0.64
N GLY A 50 -12.70 -16.38 0.51
CA GLY A 50 -12.06 -17.65 0.88
C GLY A 50 -10.65 -17.55 1.45
N MET A 51 -10.08 -16.35 1.64
CA MET A 51 -8.75 -16.16 2.27
C MET A 51 -8.63 -16.85 3.64
N TRP A 52 -9.72 -16.90 4.41
CA TRP A 52 -9.75 -17.49 5.75
C TRP A 52 -10.02 -19.00 5.78
N ASN A 53 -10.37 -19.62 4.64
CA ASN A 53 -10.70 -21.05 4.60
C ASN A 53 -9.48 -21.92 4.94
N ALA A 54 -8.27 -21.48 4.63
CA ALA A 54 -7.03 -22.18 4.96
C ALA A 54 -6.58 -21.99 6.42
N LEU A 55 -7.07 -20.94 7.09
CA LEU A 55 -6.74 -20.60 8.49
C LEU A 55 -7.79 -21.12 9.47
N SER A 56 -8.97 -21.52 8.99
CA SER A 56 -9.95 -22.26 9.75
C SER A 56 -9.38 -23.65 10.05
N HIS A 57 -8.82 -23.83 11.24
CA HIS A 57 -8.63 -25.16 11.82
C HIS A 57 -9.94 -25.54 12.53
N PRO A 58 -10.83 -26.35 11.92
CA PRO A 58 -12.11 -26.72 12.53
C PRO A 58 -11.99 -27.63 13.75
N ALA A 59 -10.77 -27.99 14.18
CA ALA A 59 -10.50 -28.94 15.27
C ALA A 59 -9.81 -28.30 16.50
N SER A 60 -10.02 -27.01 16.77
CA SER A 60 -9.55 -26.40 18.02
C SER A 60 -10.47 -26.80 19.19
N ASN A 61 -10.05 -27.81 19.95
CA ASN A 61 -10.66 -28.20 21.23
C ASN A 61 -9.70 -27.89 22.40
N THR A 62 -9.38 -26.62 22.58
CA THR A 62 -8.74 -26.05 23.76
C THR A 62 -9.44 -24.77 24.13
#